data_AF-M6GB24-F1
#
_entry.id   AF-M6GB24-F1
#
_cell.length_a   1.000
_cell.length_b   1.000
_cell.length_c   1.000
_cell.angle_alpha   90.00
_cell.angle_beta   90.00
_cell.angle_gamma   90.00
#
_symmetry.space_group_name_H-M   'P 1'
#
loop_
_entity.id
_entity.type
_entity.pdbx_description
1 polymer ?
#
loop_
_entity_poly.entity_id
_entity_poly.type
_entity_poly.pdbx_seq_one_letter_code
_entity_poly.pdbx_strand_id
1 'polypeptide(L)'
;MPTGFIYSQDFLYHNANSTILHYENSDRLLACLNRLHQSSYFNSLFFPEMKKLPNEFLNEIHSQNHIQKIENSKGKRGYFDSDTPFTEKSWISAYSAANSGIILSEFLISGTIKNGFSLLRPPGHHAEHNRIMGFCMLNNVAITARYLQNNGFKKSLLLIGMSITEMEHKKSFMKTQIFFIYRFINSHFIQ
;
A
#
# COMPACT_ATOMS: atom_id res chain seq x y z
N MET A 1 23.29 -1.28 6.11
CA MET A 1 22.13 -2.01 5.56
C MET A 1 21.21 -1.00 4.92
N PRO A 2 20.81 -1.20 3.66
CA PRO A 2 19.97 -0.24 2.94
C PRO A 2 18.53 -0.25 3.47
N THR A 3 17.81 0.83 3.15
CA THR A 3 16.35 0.94 3.35
C THR A 3 15.65 0.40 2.11
N GLY A 4 14.73 -0.54 2.29
CA GLY A 4 13.93 -1.07 1.19
C GLY A 4 12.91 -0.04 0.70
N PHE A 5 12.73 0.08 -0.61
CA PHE A 5 11.76 0.97 -1.21
C PHE A 5 11.06 0.28 -2.39
N ILE A 6 9.73 0.25 -2.35
CA ILE A 6 8.91 -0.28 -3.45
C ILE A 6 8.01 0.81 -4.04
N TYR A 7 8.14 0.95 -5.35
CA TYR A 7 7.20 1.63 -6.24
C TYR A 7 6.86 0.70 -7.43
N SER A 8 5.63 0.75 -7.91
CA SER A 8 5.17 0.03 -9.11
C SER A 8 4.30 0.94 -9.96
N GLN A 9 4.39 0.77 -11.28
CA GLN A 9 3.50 1.44 -12.23
C GLN A 9 2.03 1.03 -12.01
N ASP A 10 1.78 -0.17 -11.49
CA ASP A 10 0.44 -0.65 -11.15
C ASP A 10 -0.29 0.29 -10.20
N PHE A 11 0.44 1.00 -9.32
CA PHE A 11 -0.13 1.93 -8.36
C PHE A 11 -0.75 3.17 -9.01
N LEU A 12 -0.53 3.39 -10.31
CA LEU A 12 -1.12 4.49 -11.05
C LEU A 12 -2.41 4.12 -11.79
N TYR A 13 -2.76 2.83 -11.90
CA TYR A 13 -3.90 2.41 -12.72
C TYR A 13 -5.27 2.64 -12.07
N HIS A 14 -5.31 2.87 -10.76
CA HIS A 14 -6.51 3.29 -10.06
C HIS A 14 -6.65 4.81 -10.12
N ASN A 15 -7.49 5.31 -11.02
CA ASN A 15 -7.89 6.72 -11.11
C ASN A 15 -9.38 6.79 -11.37
N ALA A 16 -10.08 7.59 -10.56
CA ALA A 16 -11.49 7.90 -10.80
C ALA A 16 -11.70 8.49 -12.21
N ASN A 17 -12.96 8.63 -12.63
CA ASN A 17 -13.26 9.19 -13.95
C ASN A 17 -12.55 10.55 -14.14
N SER A 18 -11.92 10.76 -15.30
CA SER A 18 -11.23 12.02 -15.62
C SER A 18 -12.15 13.24 -15.58
N THR A 19 -13.46 13.05 -15.71
CA THR A 19 -14.47 14.11 -15.60
C THR A 19 -14.90 14.40 -14.16
N ILE A 20 -14.58 13.53 -13.20
CA ILE A 20 -14.94 13.68 -11.79
C ILE A 20 -13.67 13.94 -11.00
N LEU A 21 -13.56 15.15 -10.44
CA LEU A 21 -12.45 15.46 -9.55
C LEU A 21 -12.51 14.54 -8.33
N HIS A 22 -11.47 13.73 -8.16
CA HIS A 22 -11.35 12.82 -7.02
C HIS A 22 -10.08 13.10 -6.26
N TYR A 23 -10.21 13.17 -4.93
CA TYR A 23 -9.09 13.47 -4.03
C TYR A 23 -8.05 12.36 -3.99
N GLU A 24 -8.44 11.12 -4.33
CA GLU A 24 -7.55 9.97 -4.47
C GLU A 24 -7.24 9.78 -5.97
N ASN A 25 -6.04 10.19 -6.41
CA ASN A 25 -5.58 10.12 -7.80
C ASN A 25 -4.06 9.93 -7.89
N SER A 26 -3.56 9.53 -9.07
CA SER A 26 -2.16 9.18 -9.33
C SER A 26 -1.17 10.31 -9.16
N ASP A 27 -1.58 11.56 -9.39
CA ASP A 27 -0.69 12.71 -9.34
C ASP A 27 -0.08 12.88 -7.94
N ARG A 28 -0.82 12.45 -6.92
CA ARG A 28 -0.40 12.45 -5.51
C ARG A 28 0.80 11.53 -5.28
N LEU A 29 0.81 10.37 -5.93
CA LEU A 29 1.92 9.42 -5.85
C LEU A 29 3.11 9.91 -6.67
N LEU A 30 2.86 10.42 -7.87
CA LEU A 30 3.89 10.97 -8.75
C LEU A 30 4.61 12.17 -8.11
N ALA A 31 3.87 13.07 -7.46
CA ALA A 31 4.46 14.20 -6.74
C ALA A 31 5.39 13.74 -5.60
N CYS A 32 4.99 12.71 -4.84
CA CYS A 32 5.83 12.12 -3.80
C CYS A 32 7.08 11.45 -4.38
N LEU A 33 6.92 10.68 -5.46
CA LEU A 33 8.00 9.99 -6.14
C LEU A 33 9.02 10.99 -6.71
N ASN A 34 8.55 12.07 -7.35
CA ASN A 34 9.40 13.14 -7.87
C ASN A 34 10.21 13.80 -6.75
N ARG A 35 9.59 14.09 -5.61
CA ARG A 35 10.31 14.65 -4.45
C ARG A 35 11.32 13.65 -3.88
N LEU A 36 10.97 12.37 -3.82
CA LEU A 36 11.87 11.33 -3.34
C LEU A 36 13.08 11.17 -4.26
N HIS A 37 12.90 11.22 -5.59
CA HIS A 37 13.98 11.17 -6.58
C HIS A 37 15.01 12.30 -6.41
N GLN A 38 14.57 13.47 -5.94
CA GLN A 38 15.43 14.62 -5.68
C GLN A 38 16.19 14.53 -4.34
N SER A 39 15.90 13.54 -3.51
CA SER A 39 16.55 13.38 -2.21
C SER A 39 17.97 12.81 -2.37
N SER A 40 18.89 13.26 -1.50
CA SER A 40 20.28 12.77 -1.49
C SER A 40 20.41 11.28 -1.21
N TYR A 41 19.41 10.66 -0.59
CA TYR A 41 19.41 9.25 -0.19
C TYR A 41 18.72 8.32 -1.19
N PHE A 42 18.09 8.83 -2.27
CA PHE A 42 17.36 7.98 -3.21
C PHE A 42 18.21 6.85 -3.80
N ASN A 43 19.42 7.19 -4.24
CA ASN A 43 20.36 6.23 -4.82
C ASN A 43 20.93 5.22 -3.81
N SER A 44 20.69 5.42 -2.51
CA SER A 44 21.09 4.49 -1.44
C SER A 44 19.99 3.49 -1.05
N LEU A 45 18.80 3.63 -1.63
CA LEU A 45 17.68 2.72 -1.37
C LEU A 45 17.93 1.35 -2.03
N PHE A 46 17.41 0.31 -1.40
CA PHE A 46 17.31 -1.02 -2.00
C PHE A 46 15.95 -1.15 -2.68
N PHE A 47 15.91 -1.64 -3.91
CA PHE A 47 14.69 -1.72 -4.73
C PHE A 47 14.31 -3.20 -4.93
N PRO A 48 13.46 -3.78 -4.06
CA PRO A 48 12.91 -5.10 -4.30
C PRO A 48 12.13 -5.15 -5.61
N GLU A 49 12.23 -6.28 -6.32
CA GLU A 49 11.37 -6.54 -7.48
C GLU A 49 9.95 -6.86 -7.03
N MET A 50 8.97 -6.28 -7.72
CA MET A 50 7.56 -6.62 -7.55
C MET A 50 7.25 -7.99 -8.15
N LYS A 51 6.60 -8.87 -7.40
CA LYS A 51 6.15 -10.18 -7.85
C LYS A 51 4.69 -10.45 -7.52
N LYS A 52 4.07 -11.35 -8.30
CA LYS A 52 2.75 -11.89 -7.99
C LYS A 52 2.87 -12.92 -6.87
N LEU A 53 1.92 -12.88 -5.93
CA LEU A 53 1.83 -13.75 -4.77
C LEU A 53 0.50 -14.53 -4.77
N PRO A 54 0.43 -15.76 -4.27
CA PRO A 54 -0.85 -16.47 -4.17
C PRO A 54 -1.89 -15.65 -3.39
N ASN A 55 -3.14 -15.57 -3.84
CA ASN A 55 -4.18 -14.74 -3.19
C ASN A 55 -4.58 -15.24 -1.78
N GLU A 56 -4.05 -16.36 -1.33
CA GLU A 56 -4.41 -17.03 -0.06
C GLU A 56 -4.26 -16.09 1.14
N PHE A 57 -3.21 -15.26 1.17
CA PHE A 57 -2.98 -14.30 2.26
C PHE A 57 -4.11 -13.26 2.40
N LEU A 58 -4.88 -12.99 1.33
CA LEU A 58 -6.01 -12.07 1.38
C LEU A 58 -7.12 -12.62 2.29
N ASN A 59 -7.33 -13.93 2.27
CA ASN A 59 -8.38 -14.60 3.05
C ASN A 59 -8.08 -14.61 4.55
N GLU A 60 -6.84 -14.32 4.96
CA GLU A 60 -6.48 -14.19 6.37
C GLU A 60 -6.98 -12.89 7.00
N ILE A 61 -7.35 -11.90 6.16
CA ILE A 61 -7.77 -10.56 6.58
C ILE A 61 -9.19 -10.25 6.11
N HIS A 62 -9.55 -10.63 4.88
CA HIS A 62 -10.83 -10.33 4.27
C HIS A 62 -11.62 -11.62 4.04
N SER A 63 -12.95 -11.54 4.05
CA SER A 63 -13.75 -12.68 3.67
C SER A 63 -13.65 -12.96 2.17
N GLN A 64 -14.02 -14.19 1.78
CA GLN A 64 -14.15 -14.55 0.38
C GLN A 64 -15.12 -13.63 -0.37
N ASN A 65 -16.25 -13.26 0.24
CA ASN A 65 -17.24 -12.38 -0.37
C ASN A 65 -16.68 -10.96 -0.60
N HIS A 66 -15.87 -10.45 0.33
CA HIS A 66 -15.19 -9.16 0.17
C HIS A 66 -14.24 -9.19 -1.03
N ILE A 67 -13.40 -10.21 -1.12
CA ILE A 67 -12.44 -10.37 -2.23
C ILE A 67 -13.20 -10.51 -3.55
N GLN A 68 -14.22 -11.38 -3.61
CA GLN A 68 -15.05 -11.58 -4.79
C GLN A 68 -15.74 -10.28 -5.24
N LYS A 69 -16.21 -9.44 -4.31
CA LYS A 69 -16.81 -8.14 -4.65
C LYS A 69 -15.84 -7.26 -5.43
N ILE A 70 -14.56 -7.24 -5.05
CA ILE A 70 -13.52 -6.48 -5.75
C ILE A 70 -13.18 -7.15 -7.08
N GLU A 71 -13.04 -8.48 -7.11
CA GLU A 71 -12.74 -9.20 -8.35
C GLU A 71 -13.85 -9.07 -9.40
N ASN A 72 -15.11 -9.07 -8.98
CA ASN A 72 -16.27 -8.89 -9.86
C ASN A 72 -16.35 -7.48 -10.48
N SER A 73 -15.56 -6.53 -9.96
CA SER A 73 -15.42 -5.17 -10.48
C SER A 73 -14.35 -5.05 -11.58
N LYS A 74 -13.55 -6.11 -11.84
CA LYS A 74 -12.55 -6.13 -12.91
C LYS A 74 -13.19 -5.77 -14.25
N GLY A 75 -12.53 -4.90 -15.03
CA GLY A 75 -13.03 -4.46 -16.33
C GLY A 75 -14.25 -3.54 -16.29
N LYS A 76 -14.69 -3.09 -15.11
CA LYS A 76 -15.86 -2.22 -14.92
C LYS A 76 -15.49 -0.92 -14.22
N ARG A 77 -16.42 0.04 -14.26
CA ARG A 77 -16.36 1.28 -13.47
C ARG A 77 -17.58 1.40 -12.58
N GLY A 78 -17.41 2.02 -11.42
CA GLY A 78 -18.49 2.25 -10.48
C GLY A 78 -17.95 2.67 -9.13
N TYR A 79 -18.74 2.41 -8.11
CA TYR A 79 -18.45 2.79 -6.73
C TYR A 79 -18.82 1.64 -5.79
N PHE A 80 -17.95 1.34 -4.83
CA PHE A 80 -18.26 0.37 -3.78
C PHE A 80 -19.10 0.98 -2.65
N ASP A 81 -18.93 2.27 -2.42
CA ASP A 81 -19.70 3.16 -1.53
C ASP A 81 -19.64 4.61 -2.04
N SER A 82 -20.06 5.60 -1.25
CA SER A 82 -20.16 7.00 -1.70
C SER A 82 -18.82 7.64 -2.10
N ASP A 83 -17.69 7.14 -1.60
CA ASP A 83 -16.38 7.78 -1.80
C ASP A 83 -15.31 6.82 -2.35
N THR A 84 -15.59 5.53 -2.50
CA THR A 84 -14.61 4.53 -2.97
C THR A 84 -14.95 4.08 -4.40
N PRO A 85 -14.42 4.78 -5.43
CA PRO A 85 -14.62 4.35 -6.82
C PRO A 85 -13.90 3.03 -7.09
N PHE A 86 -14.31 2.35 -8.16
CA PHE A 86 -13.51 1.34 -8.82
C PHE A 86 -13.51 1.56 -10.33
N THR A 87 -12.46 1.01 -10.94
CA THR A 87 -12.08 1.16 -12.35
C THR A 87 -11.68 -0.20 -12.89
N GLU A 88 -11.48 -0.27 -14.20
CA GLU A 88 -11.16 -1.49 -14.92
C GLU A 88 -9.92 -2.19 -14.36
N LYS A 89 -8.98 -1.39 -13.82
CA LYS A 89 -7.67 -1.83 -13.31
C LYS A 89 -7.52 -1.67 -11.80
N SER A 90 -8.59 -1.35 -11.07
CA SER A 90 -8.53 -1.14 -9.62
C SER A 90 -8.07 -2.38 -8.86
N TRP A 91 -8.49 -3.56 -9.31
CA TRP A 91 -8.00 -4.83 -8.76
C TRP A 91 -6.47 -4.94 -8.84
N ILE A 92 -5.90 -4.65 -10.01
CA ILE A 92 -4.45 -4.75 -10.23
C ILE A 92 -3.71 -3.83 -9.27
N SER A 93 -4.13 -2.56 -9.16
CA SER A 93 -3.53 -1.61 -8.23
C SER A 93 -3.66 -2.06 -6.77
N ALA A 94 -4.86 -2.45 -6.34
CA ALA A 94 -5.13 -2.86 -4.95
C ALA A 94 -4.31 -4.10 -4.56
N TYR A 95 -4.26 -5.09 -5.45
CA TYR A 95 -3.52 -6.32 -5.25
C TYR A 95 -2.01 -6.07 -5.22
N SER A 96 -1.47 -5.28 -6.15
CA SER A 96 -0.05 -4.91 -6.13
C SER A 96 0.31 -4.11 -4.88
N ALA A 97 -0.58 -3.23 -4.40
CA ALA A 97 -0.37 -2.47 -3.17
C ALA A 97 -0.36 -3.35 -1.91
N ALA A 98 -1.19 -4.39 -1.87
CA ALA A 98 -1.15 -5.39 -0.80
C ALA A 98 0.16 -6.21 -0.84
N ASN A 99 0.62 -6.61 -2.03
CA ASN A 99 1.83 -7.40 -2.20
C ASN A 99 3.11 -6.66 -1.78
N SER A 100 3.18 -5.35 -1.98
CA SER A 100 4.41 -4.59 -1.71
C SER A 100 4.85 -4.70 -0.24
N GLY A 101 3.90 -4.74 0.69
CA GLY A 101 4.18 -4.93 2.10
C GLY A 101 4.71 -6.34 2.44
N ILE A 102 4.19 -7.37 1.79
CA ILE A 102 4.69 -8.74 1.92
C ILE A 102 6.10 -8.85 1.37
N ILE A 103 6.36 -8.30 0.18
CA ILE A 103 7.67 -8.35 -0.46
C ILE A 103 8.72 -7.65 0.41
N LEU A 104 8.44 -6.45 0.93
CA LEU A 104 9.34 -5.80 1.90
C LEU A 104 9.56 -6.67 3.14
N SER A 105 8.52 -7.37 3.61
CA SER A 105 8.63 -8.27 4.76
C SER A 105 9.57 -9.44 4.51
N GLU A 106 9.59 -10.04 3.32
CA GLU A 106 10.55 -11.10 2.97
C GLU A 106 12.00 -10.64 3.13
N PHE A 107 12.34 -9.44 2.63
CA PHE A 107 13.68 -8.87 2.76
C PHE A 107 14.01 -8.41 4.18
N LEU A 108 13.00 -8.06 4.99
CA LEU A 108 13.16 -7.82 6.42
C LEU A 108 13.46 -9.11 7.18
N ILE A 109 12.77 -10.19 6.85
CA ILE A 109 12.93 -11.51 7.47
C ILE A 109 14.33 -12.06 7.17
N SER A 110 14.74 -12.04 5.90
CA SER A 110 16.07 -12.50 5.46
C SER A 110 17.22 -11.69 6.06
N GLY A 111 16.95 -10.48 6.54
CA GLY A 111 17.97 -9.57 7.03
C GLY A 111 18.71 -8.82 5.92
N THR A 112 18.17 -8.77 4.69
CA THR A 112 18.70 -7.92 3.61
C THR A 112 18.49 -6.42 3.92
N ILE A 113 17.35 -6.08 4.53
CA ILE A 113 17.01 -4.71 4.95
C ILE A 113 16.65 -4.67 6.45
N LYS A 114 16.81 -3.52 7.11
CA LYS A 114 16.36 -3.30 8.51
C LYS A 114 15.00 -2.63 8.60
N ASN A 115 14.65 -1.89 7.56
CA ASN A 115 13.40 -1.17 7.40
C ASN A 115 13.12 -0.99 5.91
N GLY A 116 11.88 -0.66 5.59
CA GLY A 116 11.52 -0.28 4.24
C GLY A 116 10.17 0.40 4.17
N PHE A 117 9.88 0.97 3.02
CA PHE A 117 8.61 1.63 2.78
C PHE A 117 8.12 1.44 1.34
N SER A 118 6.81 1.53 1.15
CA SER A 118 6.21 1.53 -0.17
C SER A 118 5.41 2.81 -0.37
N LEU A 119 5.66 3.46 -1.51
CA LEU A 119 4.80 4.50 -2.04
C LEU A 119 3.76 3.81 -2.91
N LEU A 120 2.58 3.53 -2.35
CA LEU A 120 1.55 2.68 -2.94
C LEU A 120 0.20 3.39 -3.07
N ARG A 121 -0.61 2.88 -3.99
CA ARG A 121 -2.02 3.22 -4.17
C ARG A 121 -2.76 2.04 -4.81
N PRO A 122 -4.06 1.83 -4.51
CA PRO A 122 -4.90 2.56 -3.57
C PRO A 122 -4.46 2.38 -2.10
N PRO A 123 -4.91 3.24 -1.18
CA PRO A 123 -4.70 3.03 0.24
C PRO A 123 -5.41 1.76 0.74
N GLY A 124 -5.10 1.33 1.96
CA GLY A 124 -5.65 0.08 2.50
C GLY A 124 -6.17 0.12 3.94
N HIS A 125 -5.73 1.06 4.77
CA HIS A 125 -5.92 0.98 6.22
C HIS A 125 -7.37 1.07 6.74
N HIS A 126 -8.31 1.54 5.92
CA HIS A 126 -9.72 1.59 6.27
C HIS A 126 -10.51 0.34 5.82
N ALA A 127 -9.93 -0.53 5.00
CA ALA A 127 -10.62 -1.73 4.55
C ALA A 127 -10.81 -2.71 5.72
N GLU A 128 -12.05 -3.08 6.00
CA GLU A 128 -12.40 -4.04 7.05
C GLU A 128 -12.51 -5.46 6.46
N HIS A 129 -12.79 -6.45 7.32
CA HIS A 129 -12.94 -7.85 6.91
C HIS A 129 -14.01 -8.05 5.81
N ASN A 130 -15.11 -7.29 5.88
CA ASN A 130 -16.28 -7.41 5.00
C ASN A 130 -16.73 -6.09 4.36
N ARG A 131 -15.93 -5.01 4.48
CA ARG A 131 -16.34 -3.67 4.07
C ARG A 131 -15.19 -2.95 3.35
N ILE A 132 -15.51 -2.47 2.15
CA ILE A 132 -14.70 -1.55 1.34
C ILE A 132 -15.16 -0.14 1.69
N MET A 133 -14.25 0.74 2.07
CA MET A 133 -14.58 2.12 2.44
C MET A 133 -13.36 3.05 2.48
N GLY A 134 -13.59 4.36 2.42
CA GLY A 134 -12.55 5.38 2.62
C GLY A 134 -11.38 5.19 1.66
N PHE A 135 -11.69 4.96 0.38
CA PHE A 135 -10.78 4.66 -0.72
C PHE A 135 -10.05 3.29 -0.64
N CYS A 136 -10.28 2.52 0.42
CA CYS A 136 -9.52 1.32 0.73
C CYS A 136 -10.25 0.05 0.30
N MET A 137 -9.67 -0.69 -0.65
CA MET A 137 -10.20 -1.98 -1.14
C MET A 137 -9.65 -3.18 -0.34
N LEU A 138 -8.33 -3.23 -0.16
CA LEU A 138 -7.62 -4.29 0.57
C LEU A 138 -6.79 -3.66 1.68
N ASN A 139 -6.71 -4.30 2.84
CA ASN A 139 -5.99 -3.77 3.99
C ASN A 139 -4.51 -4.15 3.96
N ASN A 140 -3.74 -3.40 3.16
CA ASN A 140 -2.29 -3.61 2.97
C ASN A 140 -1.53 -3.73 4.31
N VAL A 141 -1.96 -2.97 5.32
CA VAL A 141 -1.33 -2.94 6.66
C VAL A 141 -1.63 -4.22 7.42
N ALA A 142 -2.91 -4.61 7.51
CA ALA A 142 -3.32 -5.83 8.20
C ALA A 142 -2.76 -7.09 7.52
N ILE A 143 -2.74 -7.11 6.18
CA ILE A 143 -2.15 -8.18 5.38
C ILE A 143 -0.66 -8.34 5.71
N THR A 144 0.09 -7.24 5.71
CA THR A 144 1.51 -7.26 6.06
C THR A 144 1.74 -7.70 7.50
N ALA A 145 0.93 -7.21 8.44
CA ALA A 145 1.02 -7.58 9.85
C ALA A 145 0.83 -9.08 10.04
N ARG A 146 -0.21 -9.64 9.40
CA ARG A 146 -0.50 -11.07 9.44
C ARG A 146 0.63 -11.89 8.83
N TYR A 147 1.15 -11.47 7.67
CA TYR A 147 2.29 -12.13 7.05
C TYR A 147 3.52 -12.18 7.97
N LEU A 148 3.85 -11.06 8.63
CA LEU A 148 4.94 -11.00 9.61
C LEU A 148 4.69 -11.90 10.83
N GLN A 149 3.45 -11.94 11.35
CA GLN A 149 3.07 -12.81 12.46
C GLN A 149 3.24 -14.29 12.10
N ASN A 150 2.80 -14.71 10.91
CA ASN A 150 2.96 -16.07 10.42
C ASN A 150 4.45 -16.46 10.27
N ASN A 151 5.33 -15.48 10.09
CA ASN A 151 6.78 -15.65 10.04
C ASN A 151 7.48 -15.43 11.40
N GLY A 152 6.74 -15.48 12.52
CA GLY A 152 7.29 -15.49 13.87
C GLY A 152 7.58 -14.11 14.49
N PHE A 153 7.19 -13.01 13.84
CA PHE A 153 7.36 -11.67 14.40
C PHE A 153 6.27 -11.38 15.42
N LYS A 154 6.65 -11.29 16.70
CA LYS A 154 5.74 -10.97 17.81
C LYS A 154 5.42 -9.48 17.92
N LYS A 155 6.28 -8.62 17.39
CA LYS A 155 6.13 -7.16 17.38
C LYS A 155 6.68 -6.60 16.07
N SER A 156 5.86 -5.82 15.38
CA SER A 156 6.27 -5.01 14.22
C SER A 156 5.64 -3.62 14.35
N LEU A 157 6.33 -2.60 13.87
CA LEU A 157 5.77 -1.25 13.75
C LEU A 157 5.47 -1.00 12.28
N LEU A 158 4.19 -0.81 12.01
CA LEU A 158 3.68 -0.40 10.72
C LEU A 158 3.25 1.05 10.85
N LEU A 159 3.95 1.96 10.16
CA LEU A 159 3.56 3.37 10.14
C LEU A 159 2.84 3.66 8.83
N ILE A 160 1.75 4.39 8.97
CA ILE A 160 0.97 4.89 7.86
C ILE A 160 1.28 6.38 7.78
N GLY A 161 2.27 6.71 6.96
CA GLY A 161 2.57 8.08 6.60
C GLY A 161 1.50 8.60 5.65
N MET A 162 1.14 9.85 5.81
CA MET A 162 0.17 10.54 4.99
C MET A 162 0.84 11.80 4.49
N SER A 163 1.29 11.83 3.22
CA SER A 163 1.89 13.04 2.68
C SER A 163 0.82 14.04 2.26
N ILE A 164 1.07 15.31 2.54
CA ILE A 164 0.30 16.45 2.04
C ILE A 164 1.09 16.99 0.86
N THR A 165 0.50 16.92 -0.33
CA THR A 165 1.03 17.61 -1.52
C THR A 165 0.14 18.81 -1.79
N GLU A 166 0.65 20.03 -1.64
CA GLU A 166 0.03 21.20 -2.25
C GLU A 166 0.13 21.04 -3.77
N MET A 167 -1.01 20.85 -4.42
CA MET A 167 -1.10 21.06 -5.87
C MET A 167 -1.32 22.55 -6.07
N GLU A 168 -0.39 23.22 -6.76
CA GLU A 168 -0.58 24.61 -7.21
C GLU A 168 -1.99 24.72 -7.83
N HIS A 169 -2.80 25.63 -7.29
CA HIS A 169 -4.21 25.92 -7.62
C HIS A 169 -5.35 25.23 -6.85
N LYS A 170 -5.14 24.32 -5.89
CA LYS A 170 -6.28 23.75 -5.12
C LYS A 170 -6.04 23.71 -3.60
N LYS A 171 -6.80 24.53 -2.87
CA LYS A 171 -6.97 24.46 -1.40
C LYS A 171 -7.74 23.19 -1.00
N SER A 172 -7.13 22.02 -1.16
CA SER A 172 -7.67 20.78 -0.59
C SER A 172 -6.55 19.86 -0.13
N PHE A 173 -6.53 19.59 1.17
CA PHE A 173 -5.55 18.75 1.85
C PHE A 173 -6.05 17.31 1.85
N MET A 174 -5.39 16.38 1.13
CA MET A 174 -5.60 14.93 1.33
C MET A 174 -4.39 14.07 0.95
N LYS A 175 -4.36 12.87 1.54
CA LYS A 175 -3.21 12.20 2.16
C LYS A 175 -2.70 10.97 1.39
N THR A 176 -1.44 10.92 0.94
CA THR A 176 -0.92 9.77 0.15
C THR A 176 -0.40 8.75 1.12
N GLN A 177 -0.83 7.49 1.00
CA GLN A 177 -0.39 6.47 1.94
C GLN A 177 1.06 6.07 1.66
N ILE A 178 1.95 6.41 2.59
CA ILE A 178 3.28 5.85 2.69
C ILE A 178 3.19 4.73 3.72
N PHE A 179 3.48 3.51 3.30
CA PHE A 179 3.47 2.37 4.20
C PHE A 179 4.90 2.07 4.63
N PHE A 180 5.21 2.22 5.91
CA PHE A 180 6.54 1.88 6.47
C PHE A 180 6.46 0.58 7.26
N ILE A 181 7.51 -0.23 7.14
CA ILE A 181 7.71 -1.43 7.94
C ILE A 181 9.08 -1.34 8.62
N TYR A 182 9.10 -1.56 9.94
CA TYR A 182 10.32 -1.62 10.74
C TYR A 182 10.47 -2.99 11.41
N ARG A 183 11.67 -3.58 11.30
CA ARG A 183 12.07 -4.74 12.09
C ARG A 183 12.55 -4.28 13.48
N PHE A 184 11.79 -4.61 14.52
CA PHE A 184 12.34 -4.62 15.88
C PHE A 184 13.11 -5.91 16.07
N ILE A 185 14.43 -5.83 16.11
CA ILE A 185 15.24 -6.90 16.70
C ILE A 185 15.02 -6.75 18.21
N ASN A 186 14.59 -7.82 18.88
CA ASN A 186 14.66 -7.89 20.34
C ASN A 186 16.15 -7.82 20.76
N SER A 187 16.74 -6.63 20.74
CA SER A 187 17.85 -6.33 21.64
C SER A 187 17.23 -6.28 23.02
N HIS A 188 17.69 -7.20 23.87
CA HIS A 188 17.22 -7.43 25.23
C HIS A 188 16.66 -6.16 25.90
N PHE A 189 15.35 -6.11 26.11
CA PHE A 189 14.84 -5.46 27.30
C PHE A 189 15.04 -6.49 28.41
N ILE A 190 16.13 -6.30 29.16
CA ILE A 190 16.37 -6.93 30.44
C ILE A 190 15.20 -6.54 31.36
N GLN A 191 14.53 -7.58 31.86
CA GLN A 191 13.59 -7.67 33.00
C GLN A 191 12.38 -6.73 33.02
#